data_AF-A0A2A7H7B1-F1
#
_entry.id   AF-A0A2A7H7B1-F1
#
_cell.length_a   1.000
_cell.length_b   1.000
_cell.length_c   1.000
_cell.angle_alpha   90.00
_cell.angle_beta   90.00
_cell.angle_gamma   90.00
#
_symmetry.space_group_name_H-M   'P 1'
#
loop_
_entity.id
_entity.type
_entity.pdbx_description
1 polymer ?
#
loop_
_entity_poly.entity_id
_entity_poly.type
_entity_poly.pdbx_seq_one_letter_code
_entity_poly.pdbx_strand_id
1 'polypeptide(L)'
;MNGKILRYIRKALGQTIHQFAQRLDVAPSTIYKWEAGVVSLPKVAQKRIQTKLDITQEDVEEVNRLLLEQRNDKLDAKLRAQAGVSE
;
A
#
# COMPACT_ATOMS: atom_id res chain seq x y z
N MET A 1 -2.32 9.00 -0.39
CA MET A 1 -1.89 7.64 0.02
C MET A 1 -3.05 6.87 0.66
N ASN A 2 -3.23 5.59 0.34
CA ASN A 2 -4.22 4.69 0.97
C ASN A 2 -3.53 3.49 1.67
N GLY A 3 -4.30 2.62 2.31
CA GLY A 3 -3.79 1.45 3.04
C GLY A 3 -2.94 0.48 2.22
N LYS A 4 -3.27 0.29 0.92
CA LYS A 4 -2.53 -0.62 0.04
C LYS A 4 -1.13 -0.07 -0.26
N ILE A 5 -1.04 1.23 -0.54
CA ILE A 5 0.23 1.93 -0.74
C ILE A 5 1.08 1.84 0.53
N LEU A 6 0.48 2.11 1.70
CA LEU A 6 1.19 2.00 2.98
C LEU A 6 1.77 0.61 3.22
N ARG A 7 0.97 -0.43 2.96
CA ARG A 7 1.40 -1.83 3.06
C ARG A 7 2.53 -2.16 2.10
N TYR A 8 2.48 -1.63 0.88
CA TYR A 8 3.55 -1.80 -0.10
C TYR A 8 4.86 -1.20 0.41
N ILE A 9 4.84 0.06 0.84
CA ILE A 9 5.99 0.77 1.40
C ILE A 9 6.60 -0.02 2.55
N ARG A 10 5.78 -0.44 3.52
CA ARG A 10 6.27 -1.23 4.67
C ARG A 10 6.97 -2.51 4.23
N LYS A 11 6.39 -3.23 3.27
CA LYS A 11 6.98 -4.48 2.75
C LYS A 11 8.27 -4.24 1.98
N ALA A 12 8.33 -3.17 1.17
CA ALA A 12 9.53 -2.78 0.45
C ALA A 12 10.69 -2.45 1.39
N LEU A 13 10.38 -1.88 2.57
CA LEU A 13 11.35 -1.64 3.64
C LEU A 13 11.71 -2.91 4.44
N GLY A 14 11.12 -4.07 4.14
CA GLY A 14 11.35 -5.32 4.87
C GLY A 14 10.81 -5.33 6.31
N GLN A 15 9.93 -4.39 6.66
CA GLN A 15 9.51 -4.19 8.05
C GLN A 15 8.26 -4.99 8.43
N THR A 16 8.25 -5.55 9.64
CA THR A 16 7.02 -6.08 10.26
C THR A 16 6.08 -4.94 10.64
N ILE A 17 4.81 -5.26 10.91
CA ILE A 17 3.84 -4.26 11.42
C ILE A 17 4.36 -3.59 12.69
N HIS A 18 4.98 -4.34 13.61
CA HIS A 18 5.49 -3.82 14.87
C HIS A 18 6.66 -2.84 14.66
N GLN A 19 7.63 -3.20 13.82
CA GLN A 19 8.77 -2.34 13.51
C GLN A 19 8.31 -1.05 12.80
N PHE A 20 7.37 -1.16 11.87
CA PHE A 20 6.85 -0.01 11.16
C PHE A 20 6.02 0.91 12.07
N ALA A 21 5.21 0.32 12.95
CA ALA A 21 4.43 1.06 13.94
C ALA A 21 5.35 1.81 14.92
N GLN A 22 6.41 1.15 15.41
CA GLN A 22 7.42 1.77 16.27
C GLN A 22 8.10 2.95 15.57
N ARG A 23 8.52 2.79 14.31
CA ARG A 23 9.13 3.87 13.51
C ARG A 23 8.19 5.06 13.33
N LEU A 24 6.90 4.79 13.12
CA LEU A 24 5.88 5.81 12.90
C LEU A 24 5.27 6.39 14.18
N ASP A 25 5.68 5.88 15.34
CA ASP A 25 5.16 6.26 16.67
C ASP A 25 3.62 6.12 16.75
N VAL A 26 3.14 4.92 16.46
CA VAL A 26 1.72 4.55 16.56
C VAL A 26 1.58 3.12 17.08
N ALA A 27 0.39 2.75 17.56
CA ALA A 27 0.11 1.36 17.91
C ALA A 27 0.15 0.43 16.67
N PRO A 28 0.63 -0.82 16.80
CA PRO A 28 0.59 -1.82 15.71
C PRO A 28 -0.82 -2.05 15.15
N SER A 29 -1.84 -2.00 16.02
CA SER A 29 -3.25 -2.13 15.64
C SER A 29 -3.71 -0.99 14.72
N THR A 30 -3.12 0.20 14.84
CA THR A 30 -3.39 1.34 13.96
C THR A 30 -2.87 1.09 12.55
N ILE A 31 -1.63 0.59 12.41
CA ILE A 31 -1.06 0.19 11.11
C ILE A 31 -1.92 -0.90 10.47
N TYR A 32 -2.30 -1.93 11.24
CA TYR A 32 -3.15 -3.00 10.74
C TYR A 32 -4.48 -2.47 10.18
N LYS A 33 -5.18 -1.61 10.93
CA LYS A 33 -6.47 -1.02 10.51
C LYS A 33 -6.32 -0.17 9.24
N TRP A 34 -5.23 0.59 9.12
CA TRP A 34 -4.96 1.40 7.94
C TRP A 34 -4.65 0.53 6.72
N GLU A 35 -3.76 -0.46 6.84
CA GLU A 35 -3.39 -1.34 5.73
C GLU A 35 -4.54 -2.21 5.24
N ALA A 36 -5.40 -2.66 6.15
CA ALA A 36 -6.59 -3.44 5.83
C ALA A 36 -7.72 -2.57 5.24
N GLY A 37 -7.61 -1.24 5.31
CA GLY A 37 -8.67 -0.33 4.86
C GLY A 37 -9.89 -0.29 5.80
N VAL A 38 -9.79 -0.85 7.01
CA VAL A 38 -10.84 -0.80 8.05
C VAL A 38 -11.08 0.63 8.49
N VAL A 39 -10.00 1.41 8.60
CA VAL A 39 -10.04 2.84 8.88
C VAL A 39 -9.24 3.56 7.82
N SER A 40 -9.81 4.64 7.28
CA SER A 40 -9.10 5.49 6.32
C SER A 40 -7.88 6.14 6.99
N LEU A 41 -6.76 6.16 6.27
CA LEU A 41 -5.53 6.78 6.73
C LEU A 41 -5.68 8.32 6.71
N PRO A 42 -5.70 9.02 7.86
CA PRO A 42 -5.96 10.46 7.90
C PRO A 42 -4.87 11.26 7.17
N LYS A 43 -5.24 12.38 6.51
CA LYS A 43 -4.26 13.23 5.77
C LYS A 43 -3.07 13.66 6.63
N VAL A 44 -3.29 13.95 7.92
CA VAL A 44 -2.21 14.31 8.86
C VAL A 44 -1.22 13.15 9.05
N ALA A 45 -1.72 11.92 9.21
CA ALA A 45 -0.87 10.73 9.30
C ALA A 45 -0.13 10.49 7.98
N GLN A 46 -0.78 10.71 6.83
CA GLN A 46 -0.13 10.58 5.52
C GLN A 46 1.06 11.53 5.37
N LYS A 47 0.91 12.79 5.77
CA LYS A 47 2.01 13.77 5.75
C LYS A 47 3.14 13.35 6.70
N ARG A 48 2.80 12.95 7.92
CA ARG A 48 3.79 12.51 8.91
C ARG A 48 4.60 11.31 8.42
N ILE A 49 3.95 10.35 7.76
CA ILE A 49 4.60 9.18 7.18
C ILE A 49 5.56 9.60 6.06
N GLN A 50 5.11 10.43 5.11
CA GLN A 50 5.95 10.95 4.04
C GLN A 50 7.20 11.65 4.59
N THR A 51 7.03 12.55 5.55
CA THR A 51 8.16 13.26 6.19
C THR A 51 9.10 12.31 6.95
N LYS A 52 8.57 11.36 7.75
CA LYS A 52 9.41 10.44 8.54
C LYS A 52 10.18 9.42 7.70
N LEU A 53 9.66 9.08 6.52
CA LEU A 53 10.24 8.08 5.64
C LEU A 53 10.99 8.70 4.46
N ASP A 54 11.00 10.02 4.35
CA ASP A 54 11.52 10.77 3.20
C ASP A 54 10.93 10.28 1.86
N ILE A 55 9.61 10.03 1.88
CA ILE A 55 8.85 9.57 0.72
C ILE A 55 8.15 10.77 0.12
N THR A 56 8.42 11.02 -1.15
CA THR A 56 7.81 12.14 -1.89
C THR A 56 6.39 11.79 -2.34
N GLN A 57 5.66 12.80 -2.79
CA GLN A 57 4.36 12.60 -3.42
C GLN A 57 4.48 11.83 -4.74
N GLU A 58 5.59 11.98 -5.46
CA GLU A 58 5.90 11.24 -6.69
C GLU A 58 6.07 9.74 -6.43
N ASP A 59 6.81 9.37 -5.39
CA ASP A 59 6.95 7.96 -4.97
C ASP A 59 5.59 7.32 -4.65
N VAL A 60 4.71 8.07 -3.97
CA VAL A 60 3.35 7.61 -3.62
C VAL A 60 2.51 7.38 -4.88
N GLU A 61 2.63 8.25 -5.87
CA GLU A 61 1.94 8.14 -7.16
C GLU A 61 2.46 6.96 -7.97
N GLU A 62 3.77 6.74 -7.96
CA GLU A 62 4.38 5.63 -8.67
C GLU A 62 3.99 4.28 -8.08
N VAL A 63 4.00 4.15 -6.74
CA VAL A 63 3.47 2.96 -6.08
C VAL A 63 1.99 2.75 -6.43
N ASN A 64 1.20 3.82 -6.51
CA ASN A 64 -0.20 3.70 -6.88
C ASN A 64 -0.37 3.19 -8.33
N ARG A 65 0.45 3.67 -9.27
CA ARG A 65 0.48 3.22 -10.67
C ARG A 65 0.77 1.72 -10.75
N LEU A 66 1.87 1.28 -10.12
CA LEU A 66 2.28 -0.12 -10.09
C LEU A 66 1.21 -1.05 -9.50
N LEU A 67 0.53 -0.60 -8.44
CA LEU A 67 -0.56 -1.36 -7.83
C LEU A 67 -1.81 -1.47 -8.72
N LEU A 68 -2.08 -0.46 -9.57
CA LEU A 68 -3.18 -0.50 -10.53
C LEU A 68 -2.85 -1.44 -11.69
N GLU A 69 -1.64 -1.36 -12.24
CA GLU A 69 -1.16 -2.25 -13.31
C GLU A 69 -1.24 -3.72 -12.89
N GLN A 70 -0.68 -4.08 -11.72
CA GLN A 70 -0.77 -5.43 -11.18
C GLN A 70 -2.22 -5.93 -10.99
N ARG A 71 -3.15 -5.01 -10.69
CA ARG A 71 -4.56 -5.37 -10.55
C ARG A 71 -5.21 -5.62 -11.92
N ASN A 72 -4.87 -4.81 -12.91
CA ASN A 72 -5.38 -4.94 -14.27
C ASN A 72 -4.87 -6.25 -14.89
N ASP A 73 -3.58 -6.55 -14.80
CA ASP A 73 -3.00 -7.81 -15.31
C ASP A 73 -3.70 -9.03 -14.72
N LYS A 74 -3.99 -9.00 -13.42
CA LYS A 74 -4.73 -10.06 -12.73
C LYS A 74 -6.18 -10.18 -13.21
N LEU A 75 -6.83 -9.05 -13.49
CA LEU A 75 -8.18 -9.05 -14.03
C LEU A 75 -8.20 -9.61 -15.45
N ASP A 76 -7.28 -9.15 -16.30
CA ASP A 76 -7.17 -9.60 -17.67
C ASP A 76 -6.84 -11.10 -17.75
N ALA A 77 -5.91 -11.58 -16.93
CA ALA A 77 -5.62 -13.01 -16.81
C ALA A 77 -6.87 -13.80 -16.38
N LYS A 78 -7.65 -13.28 -15.42
CA LYS A 78 -8.91 -13.90 -15.00
C LYS A 78 -9.94 -13.92 -16.14
N LEU A 79 -10.06 -12.84 -16.91
CA LEU A 79 -11.01 -12.74 -18.02
C LEU A 79 -10.62 -13.69 -19.17
N ARG A 80 -9.33 -13.79 -19.53
CA ARG A 80 -8.83 -14.76 -20.53
C ARG A 80 -9.15 -16.20 -20.13
N ALA A 81 -8.89 -16.55 -18.87
CA ALA A 81 -9.21 -17.86 -18.32
C ALA A 81 -10.72 -18.16 -18.36
N GLN A 82 -11.57 -17.18 -18.07
CA GLN A 82 -13.04 -17.33 -18.16
C GLN A 82 -13.55 -17.45 -19.59
N ALA A 83 -12.92 -16.77 -20.54
CA ALA A 83 -13.29 -16.81 -21.96
C ALA A 83 -12.79 -18.07 -22.70
N GLY A 84 -12.04 -18.95 -22.03
CA GLY A 84 -11.46 -20.15 -22.65
C GLY A 84 -10.36 -19.84 -23.67
N VAL A 85 -9.83 -18.61 -23.68
CA VAL A 85 -8.74 -18.21 -24.57
C VAL A 85 -7.43 -18.58 -23.88
N SER A 86 -6.85 -19.71 -24.29
CA SER A 86 -5.45 -20.03 -24.00
C SER A 86 -4.62 -19.63 -25.22
N GLU A 87 -3.48 -18.96 -24.98
CA GLU A 87 -2.48 -18.67 -26.02
C GLU A 87 -1.96 -19.94 -26.71
#